data_AF-X1K7X3-F1
#
_entry.id   AF-X1K7X3-F1
#
_cell.length_a   1.000
_cell.length_b   1.000
_cell.length_c   1.000
_cell.angle_alpha   90.00
_cell.angle_beta   90.00
_cell.angle_gamma   90.00
#
_symmetry.space_group_name_H-M   'P 1'
#
loop_
_entity.id
_entity.type
_entity.pdbx_description
1 polymer ?
#
loop_
_entity_poly.entity_id
_entity_poly.type
_entity_poly.pdbx_seq_one_letter_code
_entity_poly.pdbx_strand_id
1 'polypeptide(L)'
;MKHILVIHGPNLNLLGRREIDIYGKVTLAEINEAIKQKAKELDCQVKIKQSNSEGEVVSFIGVAKIQDLPSSFFFSLIFLNYYRFYSH
;
A
#
# COMPACT_ATOMS: atom_id res chain seq x y z
N MET A 1 -3.75 5.95 -20.24
CA MET A 1 -4.12 5.50 -18.88
C MET A 1 -2.88 5.02 -18.15
N LYS A 2 -2.60 5.55 -16.96
CA LYS A 2 -1.47 5.10 -16.14
C LYS A 2 -1.86 3.89 -15.30
N HIS A 3 -0.92 2.97 -15.07
CA HIS A 3 -1.13 1.81 -14.22
C HIS A 3 -0.31 1.98 -12.93
N ILE A 4 -0.98 1.87 -11.79
CA ILE A 4 -0.40 2.03 -10.46
C ILE A 4 -0.52 0.69 -9.74
N LEU A 5 0.59 0.20 -9.20
CA LEU A 5 0.60 -0.93 -8.28
C LEU A 5 0.88 -0.41 -6.87
N VAL A 6 -0.06 -0.64 -5.96
CA VAL A 6 0.11 -0.39 -4.53
C VAL A 6 0.36 -1.73 -3.84
N ILE A 7 1.44 -1.80 -3.07
CA ILE A 7 1.77 -2.98 -2.26
C ILE A 7 1.83 -2.54 -0.80
N HIS A 8 0.96 -3.11 0.01
CA HIS A 8 0.95 -2.98 1.45
C HIS A 8 1.88 -4.04 2.05
N GLY A 9 2.80 -3.60 2.91
CA GLY A 9 3.69 -4.47 3.67
C GLY A 9 3.01 -5.26 4.79
N PRO A 10 3.81 -5.94 5.62
CA PRO A 10 3.30 -6.80 6.68
C PRO A 10 2.46 -6.06 7.71
N ASN A 11 1.54 -6.79 8.33
CA ASN A 11 0.69 -6.37 9.44
C ASN A 11 -0.32 -5.25 9.13
N LEU A 12 -0.30 -4.65 7.93
CA LEU A 12 -1.30 -3.65 7.52
C LEU A 12 -2.72 -4.23 7.42
N ASN A 13 -2.87 -5.55 7.24
CA ASN A 13 -4.15 -6.24 7.32
C ASN A 13 -4.77 -6.25 8.73
N LEU A 14 -4.00 -5.89 9.77
CA LEU A 14 -4.45 -5.82 11.16
C LEU A 14 -5.04 -4.45 11.53
N LEU A 15 -4.91 -3.46 10.64
CA LEU A 15 -5.49 -2.13 10.81
C LEU A 15 -6.98 -2.18 11.16
N GLY A 16 -7.37 -1.44 12.20
CA GLY A 16 -8.74 -1.39 12.71
C GLY A 16 -9.26 -2.66 13.38
N ARG A 17 -8.41 -3.68 13.63
CA ARG A 17 -8.81 -4.96 14.25
C ARG A 17 -8.11 -5.28 15.58
N ARG A 18 -6.87 -4.80 15.80
CA ARG A 18 -6.12 -4.94 17.06
C ARG A 18 -5.34 -3.65 17.33
N GLU A 19 -5.13 -3.33 18.61
CA GLU A 19 -4.27 -2.22 19.06
C GLU A 19 -4.61 -0.88 18.35
N ILE A 20 -5.88 -0.48 18.41
CA ILE A 20 -6.40 0.77 17.80
C ILE A 20 -5.58 1.99 18.31
N ASP A 21 -5.12 1.95 19.56
CA ASP A 21 -4.28 3.00 20.14
C ASP A 21 -2.88 3.08 19.52
N ILE A 22 -2.41 2.00 18.87
CA ILE A 22 -1.09 1.90 18.24
C ILE A 22 -1.19 2.14 16.73
N TYR A 23 -2.20 1.58 16.07
CA TYR A 23 -2.31 1.59 14.60
C TYR A 23 -3.41 2.52 14.06
N GLY A 24 -4.20 3.15 14.93
CA GLY A 24 -5.33 3.99 14.55
C GLY A 24 -6.60 3.22 14.21
N LYS A 25 -7.70 3.97 14.02
CA LYS A 25 -9.03 3.43 13.71
C LYS A 25 -9.23 3.09 12.23
N VAL A 26 -8.39 3.65 11.36
CA VAL A 26 -8.51 3.50 9.91
C VAL A 26 -8.16 2.08 9.52
N THR A 27 -9.07 1.42 8.81
CA THR A 27 -8.88 0.06 8.30
C THR A 27 -8.13 0.07 6.97
N LEU A 28 -7.50 -1.06 6.63
CA LEU A 28 -6.91 -1.24 5.30
C LEU A 28 -7.96 -1.13 4.17
N ALA A 29 -9.21 -1.47 4.46
CA ALA A 29 -10.32 -1.35 3.51
C ALA A 29 -10.57 0.13 3.17
N GLU A 30 -10.68 1.00 4.17
CA GLU A 30 -10.88 2.44 3.97
C GLU A 30 -9.73 3.08 3.19
N ILE A 31 -8.49 2.68 3.50
CA ILE A 31 -7.30 3.12 2.74
C ILE A 31 -7.41 2.69 1.27
N ASN A 32 -7.81 1.44 1.01
CA ASN A 32 -7.96 0.93 -0.34
C ASN A 32 -9.07 1.64 -1.12
N GLU A 33 -10.16 2.01 -0.46
CA GLU A 33 -11.24 2.79 -1.07
C GLU A 33 -10.77 4.19 -1.44
N ALA A 34 -10.08 4.88 -0.54
CA ALA A 34 -9.51 6.20 -0.82
C ALA A 34 -8.52 6.16 -2.00
N ILE A 35 -7.66 5.15 -2.07
CA ILE A 35 -6.74 4.94 -3.19
C ILE A 35 -7.50 4.74 -4.52
N LYS A 36 -8.55 3.92 -4.51
CA LYS A 36 -9.35 3.65 -5.71
C LYS A 36 -10.11 4.90 -6.18
N GLN A 37 -10.69 5.65 -5.25
CA GLN A 37 -11.35 6.92 -5.55
C GLN A 37 -10.37 7.89 -6.20
N LYS A 38 -9.17 8.04 -5.61
CA LYS A 38 -8.15 8.93 -6.16
C LYS A 38 -7.64 8.48 -7.52
N ALA A 39 -7.46 7.17 -7.73
CA ALA A 39 -7.07 6.63 -9.03
C ALA A 39 -8.14 6.92 -10.10
N LYS A 40 -9.43 6.84 -9.75
CA LYS A 40 -10.53 7.19 -10.65
C LYS A 40 -10.53 8.67 -11.01
N GLU A 41 -10.29 9.57 -10.03
CA GLU A 41 -10.16 11.02 -10.29
C GLU A 41 -9.01 11.35 -11.24
N LEU A 42 -7.94 10.56 -11.20
CA LEU A 42 -6.71 10.77 -11.99
C LEU A 42 -6.68 9.97 -13.31
N ASP A 43 -7.77 9.31 -13.70
CA ASP A 43 -7.85 8.43 -14.88
C ASP A 43 -6.73 7.36 -14.91
N CYS A 44 -6.49 6.75 -13.75
CA CYS A 44 -5.48 5.74 -13.53
C CYS A 44 -6.13 4.39 -13.19
N GLN A 45 -5.57 3.30 -13.71
CA GLN A 45 -5.88 1.97 -13.20
C GLN A 45 -5.00 1.66 -11.99
N VAL A 46 -5.59 1.17 -10.91
CA VAL A 46 -4.86 0.78 -9.71
C VAL A 46 -5.05 -0.70 -9.39
N LYS A 47 -3.94 -1.39 -9.13
CA LYS A 47 -3.92 -2.74 -8.56
C LYS A 47 -3.36 -2.64 -7.15
N ILE A 48 -4.07 -3.22 -6.18
CA ILE A 48 -3.67 -3.17 -4.78
C ILE A 48 -3.37 -4.59 -4.32
N LYS A 49 -2.25 -4.78 -3.63
CA LYS A 49 -1.83 -6.04 -2.99
C LYS A 49 -1.43 -5.78 -1.55
N GLN A 50 -1.55 -6.79 -0.70
CA GLN A 50 -0.97 -6.81 0.64
C GLN A 50 -0.24 -8.12 0.84
N SER A 51 0.87 -8.09 1.57
CA SER A 51 1.56 -9.31 1.99
C SER A 51 2.26 -9.12 3.33
N ASN A 52 2.30 -10.21 4.09
CA ASN A 52 3.09 -10.32 5.32
C ASN A 52 4.52 -10.84 5.09
N SER A 53 4.83 -11.31 3.87
CA SER A 53 6.15 -11.84 3.52
C SER A 53 6.94 -10.82 2.72
N GLU A 54 8.09 -10.41 3.25
CA GLU A 54 9.02 -9.52 2.53
C GLU A 54 9.42 -10.09 1.18
N GLY A 55 9.65 -11.40 1.09
CA GLY A 55 9.97 -12.08 -0.18
C GLY A 55 8.85 -11.99 -1.21
N GLU A 56 7.59 -12.01 -0.78
CA GLU A 56 6.45 -11.84 -1.68
C GLU A 56 6.29 -10.38 -2.13
N VAL A 57 6.53 -9.41 -1.25
CA VAL A 57 6.60 -7.99 -1.60
C VAL A 57 7.68 -7.73 -2.66
N VAL A 58 8.89 -8.28 -2.45
CA VAL A 58 10.00 -8.21 -3.43
C VAL A 58 9.61 -8.87 -4.74
N SER A 59 8.94 -10.03 -4.70
CA SER A 59 8.45 -10.72 -5.90
C SER A 59 7.44 -9.87 -6.67
N PHE A 60 6.51 -9.19 -5.99
CA PHE A 60 5.56 -8.29 -6.65
C PHE A 60 6.25 -7.12 -7.34
N ILE A 61 7.30 -6.57 -6.74
CA ILE A 61 8.12 -5.50 -7.35
C ILE A 61 8.85 -6.03 -8.59
N GLY A 62 9.47 -7.20 -8.49
CA GLY A 62 10.16 -7.85 -9.61
C GLY A 62 9.22 -8.11 -10.80
N VAL A 63 8.04 -8.68 -10.53
CA VAL A 63 7.00 -8.95 -11.54
C VAL A 63 6.51 -7.66 -12.21
N ALA A 64 6.41 -6.55 -11.47
CA ALA A 64 5.98 -5.27 -12.02
C ALA A 64 7.08 -4.60 -12.87
N LYS A 65 8.36 -4.76 -12.52
CA LYS A 65 9.50 -4.34 -13.37
C LYS A 65 9.57 -5.12 -14.69
N ILE A 66 9.28 -6.43 -14.66
CA ILE A 66 9.33 -7.28 -15.86
C ILE A 66 8.20 -6.96 -16.85
N GLN A 67 7.06 -6.46 -16.36
CA GLN A 67 5.88 -6.17 -17.20
C GLN A 67 5.87 -4.77 -17.85
N ASP A 68 6.96 -4.00 -17.74
CA ASP A 68 7.10 -2.68 -18.37
C ASP A 68 5.91 -1.74 -18.10
N LEU A 69 5.31 -1.85 -16.90
CA LEU A 69 4.17 -1.05 -16.49
C LEU A 69 4.59 0.43 -16.39
N PRO A 70 3.90 1.37 -17.09
CA PRO A 70 4.33 2.75 -17.15
C PRO A 70 4.43 3.38 -15.76
N SER A 71 5.64 3.84 -15.48
CA SER A 71 6.22 4.32 -14.22
C SER A 71 5.33 5.29 -13.43
N SER A 72 4.45 4.75 -12.60
CA SER A 72 3.94 5.46 -11.41
C SER A 72 3.82 4.47 -10.26
N PHE A 73 4.97 3.96 -9.82
CA PHE A 73 5.09 3.14 -8.63
C PHE A 73 4.86 4.02 -7.40
N PHE A 74 3.71 3.88 -6.75
CA PHE A 74 3.48 4.49 -5.45
C PHE A 74 3.77 3.45 -4.37
N PHE A 75 4.96 3.56 -3.77
CA PHE A 75 5.38 2.71 -2.67
C PHE A 75 4.71 3.21 -1.40
N SER A 76 3.63 2.57 -0.98
CA SER A 76 3.01 2.85 0.32
C SER A 76 3.80 2.13 1.42
N LEU A 77 5.00 2.65 1.73
CA LEU A 77 5.67 2.42 3.01
C LEU A 77 4.90 3.16 4.11
N ILE A 78 3.69 2.71 4.45
CA ILE A 78 2.99 3.27 5.62
C ILE A 78 3.72 2.88 6.93
N PHE A 79 4.69 1.96 6.91
CA PHE A 79 5.36 1.51 8.14
C PHE A 79 6.73 2.09 8.49
N LEU A 80 7.33 2.98 7.68
CA LEU A 80 8.67 3.53 8.03
C LEU A 80 8.73 5.02 8.34
N ASN A 81 7.69 5.80 8.02
CA ASN A 81 7.64 7.23 8.41
C ASN A 81 6.65 7.57 9.52
N TYR A 82 5.62 6.75 9.79
CA TYR A 82 4.70 7.04 10.90
C TYR A 82 5.34 6.79 12.28
N TYR A 83 6.26 5.82 12.37
CA TYR A 83 6.97 5.52 13.62
C TYR A 83 8.27 6.30 13.84
N ARG A 84 8.93 6.75 12.77
CA ARG A 84 10.15 7.57 12.90
C ARG A 84 9.88 9.03 13.30
N PHE A 85 8.61 9.44 13.29
CA PHE A 85 8.16 10.74 13.80
C PHE A 85 7.55 10.69 15.21
N TYR A 86 7.28 9.49 15.76
CA TYR A 86 6.66 9.31 17.09
C TYR A 86 7.46 8.39 18.04
N SER A 87 8.69 8.05 17.68
CA SER A 87 9.66 7.43 18.58
C SER A 87 10.97 8.22 18.61
N HIS A 88 10.86 9.56 18.74
CA HIS A 88 11.64 10.42 19.64
C HIS A 88 11.26 11.88 19.45
#